data_AF-A0A2A2TG59-F1
#
_entry.id   AF-A0A2A2TG59-F1
#
_cell.length_a   1.000
_cell.length_b   1.000
_cell.length_c   1.000
_cell.angle_alpha   90.00
_cell.angle_beta   90.00
_cell.angle_gamma   90.00
#
_symmetry.space_group_name_H-M   'P 1'
#
loop_
_entity.id
_entity.type
_entity.pdbx_description
1 polymer ?
#
loop_
_entity_poly.entity_id
_entity_poly.type
_entity_poly.pdbx_seq_one_letter_code
_entity_poly.pdbx_strand_id
1 'polypeptide(L)'
;MNRIIRRMIVMCACIFISAGIVASSSNAQHIANFDSVTPTEDCLINQTMNKPCISKPVITNPQVSPNTIPTYNPNLPEKERFISAITSKLPVIPIQGTFEYILLRQYGAVFINKNPLIKLPPKVLFPNSQETKQYQTTLTMGKVNTGNNCYLQKAAADALNKSRTQSNISLKSGNGGGDCTRTFETNLRFWRKYANNNTLEQVRQGKETRILSVVAPPGTSQHLWGLAADLRVSNSKQRQVLNQNGWFQTVEGDVPHWTYLGVSEENLNQLGFREKIVGNIPYWLIPL
;
A
#
# COMPACT_ATOMS: atom_id res chain seq x y z
N MET A 1 40.87 -28.69 -24.89
CA MET A 1 40.36 -28.52 -23.51
C MET A 1 38.87 -28.87 -23.48
N ASN A 2 38.57 -30.09 -23.02
CA ASN A 2 37.36 -30.83 -23.38
C ASN A 2 36.08 -30.29 -22.72
N ARG A 3 34.99 -30.28 -23.51
CA ARG A 3 33.60 -29.91 -23.14
C ARG A 3 33.09 -30.58 -21.85
N ILE A 4 33.67 -31.73 -21.50
CA ILE A 4 33.37 -32.53 -20.31
C ILE A 4 33.86 -31.82 -19.03
N ILE A 5 35.04 -31.18 -19.06
CA ILE A 5 35.61 -30.47 -17.90
C ILE A 5 34.75 -29.24 -17.55
N ARG A 6 34.24 -28.53 -18.58
CA ARG A 6 33.33 -27.38 -18.38
C ARG A 6 32.01 -27.78 -17.73
N ARG A 7 31.49 -28.98 -18.00
CA ARG A 7 30.24 -29.48 -17.39
C ARG A 7 30.45 -29.95 -15.95
N MET A 8 31.60 -30.53 -15.64
CA MET A 8 31.98 -30.91 -14.26
C MET A 8 32.13 -29.68 -13.36
N ILE A 9 32.74 -28.59 -13.84
CA ILE A 9 32.89 -27.35 -13.06
C ILE A 9 31.53 -26.71 -12.74
N VAL A 10 30.59 -26.71 -13.70
CA VAL A 10 29.24 -26.17 -13.48
C VAL A 10 28.44 -27.02 -12.49
N MET A 11 28.54 -28.36 -12.56
CA MET A 11 27.84 -29.23 -11.59
C MET A 11 28.42 -29.15 -10.18
N CYS A 12 29.74 -29.03 -10.01
CA CYS A 12 30.34 -28.82 -8.68
C CYS A 12 29.90 -27.48 -8.06
N ALA A 13 29.77 -26.42 -8.86
CA ALA A 13 29.30 -25.11 -8.37
C ALA A 13 27.83 -25.15 -7.87
N CYS A 14 26.98 -26.01 -8.43
CA CYS A 14 25.60 -26.16 -7.98
C CYS A 14 25.46 -26.93 -6.66
N ILE A 15 26.42 -27.80 -6.30
CA ILE A 15 26.38 -28.59 -5.06
C ILE A 15 26.90 -27.78 -3.86
N PHE A 16 27.83 -26.83 -4.06
CA PHE A 16 28.34 -26.00 -2.95
C PHE A 16 27.40 -24.87 -2.52
N ILE A 17 26.38 -24.51 -3.32
CA ILE A 17 25.38 -23.49 -2.95
C ILE A 17 24.26 -24.09 -2.08
N SER A 18 24.03 -25.41 -2.11
CA SER A 18 22.98 -26.08 -1.34
C SER A 18 23.39 -26.55 0.06
N ALA A 19 24.66 -26.41 0.46
CA ALA A 19 25.15 -26.82 1.78
C ALA A 19 25.41 -25.66 2.77
N GLY A 20 25.11 -24.41 2.40
CA GLY A 20 25.38 -23.22 3.24
C GLY A 20 24.22 -22.73 4.11
N ILE A 21 23.08 -23.42 4.16
CA ILE A 21 21.91 -22.98 4.94
C ILE A 21 21.47 -24.08 5.91
N VAL A 22 22.37 -24.47 6.82
CA VAL A 22 22.00 -25.11 8.08
C VAL A 22 22.93 -24.57 9.17
N ALA A 23 22.33 -24.02 10.23
CA ALA A 23 22.86 -23.29 11.40
C ALA A 23 22.58 -21.78 11.27
N SER A 24 21.68 -21.17 12.04
CA SER A 24 21.49 -21.31 13.48
C SER A 24 20.03 -21.11 13.92
N SER A 25 19.63 -21.94 14.87
CA SER A 25 18.38 -21.87 15.64
C SER A 25 18.56 -21.06 16.94
N SER A 26 17.41 -20.69 17.52
CA SER A 26 17.14 -20.34 18.94
C SER A 26 17.59 -18.97 19.46
N ASN A 27 16.65 -18.11 19.89
CA ASN A 27 16.10 -18.16 21.25
C ASN A 27 14.89 -17.23 21.44
N ALA A 28 13.97 -17.68 22.27
CA ALA A 28 12.76 -16.98 22.69
C ALA A 28 12.98 -16.23 24.02
N GLN A 29 12.16 -15.21 24.23
CA GLN A 29 11.74 -14.59 25.50
C GLN A 29 12.78 -13.88 26.37
N HIS A 30 12.55 -12.58 26.62
CA HIS A 30 12.48 -12.05 27.98
C HIS A 30 11.46 -10.89 28.04
N ILE A 31 10.68 -10.92 29.12
CA ILE A 31 9.58 -10.03 29.51
C ILE A 31 10.13 -8.93 30.43
N ALA A 32 9.50 -7.76 30.32
CA ALA A 32 9.36 -6.64 31.27
C ALA A 32 10.62 -5.87 31.76
N ASN A 33 10.59 -4.55 31.62
CA ASN A 33 10.11 -3.70 32.73
C ASN A 33 9.75 -2.28 32.26
N PHE A 34 8.61 -1.84 32.77
CA PHE A 34 8.22 -0.44 32.88
C PHE A 34 9.19 0.23 33.86
N ASP A 35 9.66 1.43 33.52
CA ASP A 35 9.96 2.43 34.53
C ASP A 35 9.46 3.81 34.07
N SER A 36 8.78 4.41 35.03
CA SER A 36 8.11 5.69 35.10
C SER A 36 9.00 6.90 34.82
N VAL A 37 8.46 7.92 34.16
CA VAL A 37 8.89 9.31 34.32
C VAL A 37 7.66 10.19 34.60
N THR A 38 7.68 10.75 35.80
CA THR A 38 6.78 11.72 36.42
C THR A 38 7.11 13.17 35.97
N PRO A 39 6.33 14.19 36.41
CA PRO A 39 5.91 15.32 35.56
C PRO A 39 6.50 16.70 35.91
N THR A 40 6.19 17.67 35.04
CA THR A 40 5.96 19.12 35.27
C THR A 40 6.99 19.96 36.01
N GLU A 41 7.62 20.90 35.29
CA GLU A 41 7.92 22.31 35.63
C GLU A 41 7.84 23.07 34.29
N ASP A 42 7.30 24.27 34.12
CA ASP A 42 7.47 25.49 34.89
C ASP A 42 6.36 26.48 34.53
N CYS A 43 5.77 27.13 35.52
CA CYS A 43 5.85 28.59 35.68
C CYS A 43 5.14 29.00 36.97
N LEU A 44 5.91 29.13 38.05
CA LEU A 44 5.61 30.01 39.17
C LEU A 44 6.59 31.18 39.06
N ILE A 45 6.13 32.41 39.28
CA ILE A 45 6.71 33.35 40.26
C ILE A 45 5.96 34.70 40.24
N ASN A 46 5.67 35.15 41.47
CA ASN A 46 5.36 36.49 41.97
C ASN A 46 3.94 37.05 41.92
N GLN A 47 3.28 36.92 43.08
CA GLN A 47 2.31 37.87 43.61
C GLN A 47 3.00 39.21 43.92
N THR A 48 2.52 40.30 43.31
CA THR A 48 2.27 41.59 43.99
C THR A 48 1.57 42.56 43.04
N MET A 49 0.55 43.26 43.56
CA MET A 49 -0.16 44.42 43.01
C MET A 49 -1.42 44.15 42.14
N ASN A 50 -2.57 44.31 42.81
CA ASN A 50 -3.87 44.79 42.34
C ASN A 50 -4.06 44.95 40.81
N LYS A 51 -4.79 44.01 40.20
CA LYS A 51 -5.75 44.28 39.12
C LYS A 51 -6.70 43.09 38.94
N PRO A 52 -8.03 43.30 38.88
CA PRO A 52 -8.97 42.22 38.62
C PRO A 52 -8.82 41.74 37.18
N CYS A 53 -8.73 40.42 37.01
CA CYS A 53 -8.71 39.77 35.70
C CYS A 53 -10.02 40.09 34.96
N ILE A 54 -9.92 40.92 33.94
CA ILE A 54 -10.97 41.18 32.96
C ILE A 54 -11.29 39.85 32.28
N SER A 55 -12.51 39.34 32.48
CA SER A 55 -13.03 38.18 31.77
C SER A 55 -13.03 38.49 30.27
N LYS A 56 -12.23 37.73 29.52
CA LYS A 56 -12.26 37.78 28.06
C LYS A 56 -13.63 37.28 27.57
N PRO A 57 -14.19 37.90 26.51
CA PRO A 57 -15.47 37.50 25.95
C PRO A 57 -15.39 36.07 25.42
N VAL A 58 -16.46 35.31 25.66
CA VAL A 58 -16.68 33.98 25.11
C VAL A 58 -16.66 34.09 23.59
N ILE A 59 -15.57 33.68 22.97
CA ILE A 59 -15.55 33.37 21.54
C ILE A 59 -16.29 32.04 21.42
N THR A 60 -17.54 32.09 21.00
CA THR A 60 -18.26 30.94 20.50
C THR A 60 -17.49 30.40 19.29
N ASN A 61 -16.74 29.32 19.50
CA ASN A 61 -16.19 28.54 18.40
C ASN A 61 -17.34 28.19 17.44
N PRO A 62 -17.21 28.44 16.12
CA PRO A 62 -18.17 27.92 15.17
C PRO A 62 -18.18 26.40 15.32
N GLN A 63 -19.39 25.91 15.61
CA GLN A 63 -19.73 24.51 15.75
C GLN A 63 -19.16 23.72 14.56
N VAL A 64 -18.10 22.95 14.82
CA VAL A 64 -17.56 22.00 13.84
C VAL A 64 -18.66 20.98 13.60
N SER A 65 -19.32 21.12 12.46
CA SER A 65 -20.39 20.22 12.05
C SER A 65 -19.82 18.80 11.92
N PRO A 66 -20.42 17.79 12.58
CA PRO A 66 -19.90 16.44 12.55
C PRO A 66 -20.12 15.83 11.17
N ASN A 67 -19.03 15.33 10.57
CA ASN A 67 -19.01 14.33 9.50
C ASN A 67 -20.13 14.45 8.45
N THR A 68 -19.99 15.40 7.52
CA THR A 68 -20.61 15.22 6.21
C THR A 68 -19.83 14.11 5.49
N ILE A 69 -20.41 12.90 5.48
CA ILE A 69 -20.07 11.88 4.48
C ILE A 69 -20.09 12.61 3.13
N PRO A 70 -19.05 12.51 2.29
CA PRO A 70 -19.12 13.06 0.93
C PRO A 70 -20.33 12.43 0.25
N THR A 71 -21.42 13.20 0.17
CA THR A 71 -22.63 12.80 -0.53
C THR A 71 -22.24 12.67 -1.98
N TYR A 72 -22.42 11.46 -2.52
CA TYR A 72 -22.21 11.17 -3.93
C TYR A 72 -22.94 12.21 -4.76
N ASN A 73 -22.18 13.02 -5.51
CA ASN A 73 -22.73 13.96 -6.47
C ASN A 73 -22.42 13.43 -7.88
N PRO A 74 -23.37 12.73 -8.53
CA PRO A 74 -23.17 12.21 -9.89
C PRO A 74 -22.85 13.30 -10.91
N ASN A 75 -23.22 14.55 -10.62
CA ASN A 75 -23.06 15.68 -11.53
C ASN A 75 -21.66 16.28 -11.51
N LEU A 76 -20.80 15.91 -10.55
CA LEU A 76 -19.40 16.31 -10.55
C LEU A 76 -18.65 15.55 -11.65
N PRO A 77 -17.67 16.17 -12.34
CA PRO A 77 -16.79 15.41 -13.22
C PRO A 77 -15.97 14.39 -12.42
N GLU A 78 -15.52 13.33 -13.10
CA GLU A 78 -14.93 12.16 -12.43
C GLU A 78 -13.72 12.50 -11.56
N LYS A 79 -12.86 13.41 -12.02
CA LYS A 79 -11.69 13.88 -11.27
C LYS A 79 -12.13 14.45 -9.92
N GLU A 80 -13.13 15.31 -9.90
CA GLU A 80 -13.68 15.94 -8.71
C GLU A 80 -14.34 14.91 -7.80
N ARG A 81 -15.02 13.90 -8.35
CA ARG A 81 -15.58 12.78 -7.56
C ARG A 81 -14.48 11.99 -6.86
N PHE A 82 -13.41 11.65 -7.57
CA PHE A 82 -12.27 10.93 -7.00
C PHE A 82 -11.55 11.75 -5.94
N ILE A 83 -11.22 13.01 -6.23
CA ILE A 83 -10.56 13.90 -5.27
C ILE A 83 -11.42 14.04 -4.01
N SER A 84 -12.72 14.30 -4.15
CA SER A 84 -13.64 14.40 -3.01
C SER A 84 -13.69 13.12 -2.17
N ALA A 85 -13.56 11.95 -2.80
CA ALA A 85 -13.53 10.67 -2.10
C ALA A 85 -12.26 10.46 -1.26
N ILE A 86 -11.13 11.07 -1.64
CA ILE A 86 -9.83 10.83 -1.00
C ILE A 86 -9.34 11.98 -0.11
N THR A 87 -9.87 13.20 -0.22
CA THR A 87 -9.37 14.38 0.51
C THR A 87 -9.34 14.19 2.04
N SER A 88 -10.29 13.47 2.62
CA SER A 88 -10.29 13.17 4.06
C SER A 88 -9.22 12.14 4.49
N LYS A 89 -8.64 11.41 3.54
CA LYS A 89 -7.69 10.29 3.75
C LYS A 89 -6.27 10.64 3.32
N LEU A 90 -6.12 11.50 2.32
CA LEU A 90 -4.87 12.04 1.85
C LEU A 90 -4.92 13.57 2.01
N PRO A 91 -4.43 14.11 3.15
CA PRO A 91 -4.61 15.53 3.51
C PRO A 91 -4.02 16.51 2.49
N VAL A 92 -2.94 16.10 1.82
CA VAL A 92 -2.29 16.89 0.78
C VAL A 92 -2.39 16.12 -0.54
N ILE A 93 -3.26 16.60 -1.42
CA ILE A 93 -3.32 16.11 -2.80
C ILE A 93 -2.11 16.67 -3.56
N PRO A 94 -1.25 15.80 -4.13
CA PRO A 94 -0.10 16.23 -4.91
C PRO A 94 -0.50 17.11 -6.11
N ILE A 95 0.37 18.07 -6.43
CA ILE A 95 0.17 19.01 -7.54
C ILE A 95 0.46 18.31 -8.87
N GLN A 96 -0.35 18.58 -9.89
CA GLN A 96 -0.13 18.04 -11.23
C GLN A 96 1.29 18.36 -11.75
N GLY A 97 1.97 17.34 -12.29
CA GLY A 97 3.33 17.46 -12.79
C GLY A 97 4.43 17.12 -11.77
N THR A 98 4.09 16.92 -10.49
CA THR A 98 5.07 16.42 -9.50
C THR A 98 5.21 14.90 -9.55
N PHE A 99 6.32 14.40 -9.00
CA PHE A 99 6.55 12.97 -8.84
C PHE A 99 5.45 12.31 -8.01
N GLU A 100 5.03 12.91 -6.91
CA GLU A 100 3.96 12.41 -6.05
C GLU A 100 2.62 12.34 -6.78
N TYR A 101 2.34 13.25 -7.71
CA TYR A 101 1.13 13.18 -8.52
C TYR A 101 1.17 12.04 -9.53
N ILE A 102 2.33 11.76 -10.12
CA ILE A 102 2.54 10.58 -10.97
C ILE A 102 2.31 9.29 -10.15
N LEU A 103 2.83 9.24 -8.93
CA LEU A 103 2.63 8.11 -8.02
C LEU A 103 1.17 7.97 -7.59
N LEU A 104 0.50 9.08 -7.29
CA LEU A 104 -0.93 9.09 -6.98
C LEU A 104 -1.73 8.56 -8.18
N ARG A 105 -1.45 9.04 -9.39
CA ARG A 105 -2.08 8.53 -10.63
C ARG A 105 -1.96 7.02 -10.76
N GLN A 106 -0.77 6.48 -10.52
CA GLN A 106 -0.51 5.06 -10.73
C GLN A 106 -1.03 4.15 -9.61
N TYR A 107 -0.86 4.56 -8.35
CA TYR A 107 -1.05 3.70 -7.18
C TYR A 107 -2.11 4.21 -6.21
N GLY A 108 -2.73 5.35 -6.50
CA GLY A 108 -3.66 6.05 -5.60
C GLY A 108 -5.04 5.41 -5.44
N ALA A 109 -5.36 4.37 -6.19
CA ALA A 109 -6.67 3.73 -6.12
C ALA A 109 -7.07 3.32 -4.69
N VAL A 110 -6.12 2.90 -3.85
CA VAL A 110 -6.38 2.46 -2.47
C VAL A 110 -7.05 3.52 -1.59
N PHE A 111 -6.88 4.81 -1.89
CA PHE A 111 -7.30 5.89 -1.00
C PHE A 111 -8.83 6.04 -0.92
N ILE A 112 -9.59 5.40 -1.80
CA ILE A 112 -11.05 5.37 -1.71
C ILE A 112 -11.58 4.35 -0.69
N ASN A 113 -10.71 3.53 -0.11
CA ASN A 113 -11.13 2.50 0.83
C ASN A 113 -11.78 3.15 2.07
N LYS A 114 -13.06 2.80 2.30
CA LYS A 114 -13.86 3.35 3.40
C LYS A 114 -13.90 2.46 4.64
N ASN A 115 -13.28 1.27 4.59
CA ASN A 115 -13.31 0.34 5.70
C ASN A 115 -12.53 0.93 6.89
N PRO A 116 -13.15 1.17 8.05
CA PRO A 116 -12.49 1.79 9.20
C PRO A 116 -11.36 0.94 9.80
N LEU A 117 -11.31 -0.36 9.48
CA LEU A 117 -10.23 -1.26 9.88
C LEU A 117 -9.01 -1.18 8.96
N ILE A 118 -9.12 -0.51 7.81
CA ILE A 118 -8.00 -0.26 6.92
C ILE A 118 -7.31 1.04 7.32
N LYS A 119 -6.01 0.94 7.58
CA LYS A 119 -5.15 2.10 7.82
C LYS A 119 -4.45 2.49 6.53
N LEU A 120 -4.94 3.53 5.86
CA LEU A 120 -4.32 4.08 4.66
C LEU A 120 -3.00 4.81 5.02
N PRO A 121 -2.00 4.80 4.12
CA PRO A 121 -0.79 5.59 4.33
C PRO A 121 -1.15 7.09 4.29
N PRO A 122 -0.50 7.96 5.08
CA PRO A 122 -0.80 9.40 5.06
C PRO A 122 -0.23 10.13 3.83
N LYS A 123 0.52 9.42 2.99
CA LYS A 123 1.24 9.94 1.82
C LYS A 123 1.47 8.83 0.80
N VAL A 124 1.75 9.22 -0.44
CA VAL A 124 1.98 8.29 -1.56
C VAL A 124 3.41 7.74 -1.64
N LEU A 125 4.34 8.32 -0.88
CA LEU A 125 5.77 7.99 -0.89
C LEU A 125 6.31 7.93 0.54
N PHE A 126 6.90 6.79 0.90
CA PHE A 126 7.78 6.67 2.07
C PHE A 126 9.24 6.82 1.63
N PRO A 127 10.00 7.79 2.17
CA PRO A 127 11.34 8.10 1.67
C PRO A 127 12.39 7.03 2.04
N ASN A 128 12.13 6.20 3.05
CA ASN A 128 13.09 5.23 3.55
C ASN A 128 12.41 4.02 4.23
N SER A 129 13.25 3.05 4.63
CA SER A 129 12.82 1.84 5.31
C SER A 129 12.29 2.08 6.71
N GLN A 130 12.85 3.04 7.46
CA GLN A 130 12.41 3.38 8.81
C GLN A 130 10.96 3.85 8.81
N GLU A 131 10.61 4.81 7.95
CA GLU A 131 9.24 5.33 7.86
C GLU A 131 8.26 4.28 7.32
N THR A 132 8.68 3.47 6.34
CA THR A 132 7.87 2.35 5.86
C THR A 132 7.57 1.37 6.99
N LYS A 133 8.59 1.00 7.78
CA LYS A 133 8.46 0.10 8.92
C LYS A 133 7.57 0.70 10.01
N GLN A 134 7.77 1.97 10.36
CA GLN A 134 6.93 2.69 11.34
C GLN A 134 5.45 2.65 10.94
N TYR A 135 5.15 2.92 9.67
CA TYR A 135 3.78 2.78 9.18
C TYR A 135 3.28 1.33 9.27
N GLN A 136 4.06 0.37 8.80
CA GLN A 136 3.69 -1.05 8.81
C GLN A 136 3.46 -1.62 10.21
N THR A 137 4.21 -1.16 11.23
CA THR A 137 4.02 -1.59 12.63
C THR A 137 2.66 -1.17 13.20
N THR A 138 1.98 -0.22 12.55
CA THR A 138 0.65 0.23 12.99
C THR A 138 -0.50 -0.49 12.30
N LEU A 139 -0.21 -1.44 11.41
CA LEU A 139 -1.22 -2.17 10.65
C LEU A 139 -1.73 -3.38 11.44
N THR A 140 -3.04 -3.55 11.47
CA THR A 140 -3.63 -4.82 11.89
C THR A 140 -3.51 -5.82 10.73
N MET A 141 -2.60 -6.76 10.85
CA MET A 141 -2.28 -7.72 9.78
C MET A 141 -3.10 -9.01 9.90
N GLY A 142 -3.48 -9.59 8.76
CA GLY A 142 -4.08 -10.91 8.65
C GLY A 142 -3.27 -11.81 7.71
N LYS A 143 -3.26 -13.11 8.00
CA LYS A 143 -2.62 -14.13 7.16
C LYS A 143 -3.57 -14.57 6.04
N VAL A 144 -3.03 -14.73 4.83
CA VAL A 144 -3.76 -15.33 3.71
C VAL A 144 -3.57 -16.84 3.73
N ASN A 145 -4.66 -17.60 3.63
CA ASN A 145 -4.75 -19.06 3.70
C ASN A 145 -4.16 -19.70 2.44
N THR A 146 -2.84 -19.67 2.34
CA THR A 146 -2.03 -20.11 1.17
C THR A 146 -0.94 -21.10 1.55
N GLY A 147 -0.84 -21.49 2.83
CA GLY A 147 0.29 -22.26 3.38
C GLY A 147 1.60 -21.45 3.50
N ASN A 148 1.67 -20.27 2.88
CA ASN A 148 2.87 -19.43 2.79
C ASN A 148 2.82 -18.22 3.73
N ASN A 149 3.96 -17.55 3.88
CA ASN A 149 4.07 -16.27 4.59
C ASN A 149 3.58 -15.12 3.70
N CYS A 150 2.26 -15.05 3.54
CA CYS A 150 1.56 -13.95 2.88
C CYS A 150 0.68 -13.24 3.92
N TYR A 151 0.97 -11.97 4.15
CA TYR A 151 0.24 -11.11 5.08
C TYR A 151 -0.24 -9.87 4.35
N LEU A 152 -1.43 -9.41 4.70
CA LEU A 152 -2.07 -8.18 4.22
C LEU A 152 -2.71 -7.48 5.42
N GLN A 153 -3.23 -6.26 5.26
CA GLN A 153 -4.13 -5.72 6.28
C GLN A 153 -5.31 -6.67 6.48
N LYS A 154 -5.77 -6.85 7.72
CA LYS A 154 -6.69 -7.93 8.10
C LYS A 154 -7.93 -8.01 7.21
N ALA A 155 -8.58 -6.88 6.93
CA ALA A 155 -9.76 -6.84 6.06
C ALA A 155 -9.45 -7.27 4.61
N ALA A 156 -8.28 -6.90 4.07
CA ALA A 156 -7.84 -7.35 2.76
C ALA A 156 -7.54 -8.87 2.78
N ALA A 157 -6.84 -9.36 3.80
CA ALA A 157 -6.56 -10.78 3.96
C ALA A 157 -7.85 -11.61 4.04
N ASP A 158 -8.84 -11.17 4.82
CA ASP A 158 -10.13 -11.83 4.97
C ASP A 158 -10.90 -11.86 3.64
N ALA A 159 -10.91 -10.74 2.92
CA ALA A 159 -11.54 -10.67 1.60
C ALA A 159 -10.89 -11.63 0.61
N LEU A 160 -9.56 -11.70 0.57
CA LEU A 160 -8.85 -12.65 -0.30
C LEU A 160 -9.10 -14.10 0.13
N ASN A 161 -9.10 -14.39 1.43
CA ASN A 161 -9.44 -15.71 1.95
C ASN A 161 -10.85 -16.12 1.53
N LYS A 162 -11.82 -15.21 1.61
CA LYS A 162 -13.19 -15.43 1.14
C LYS A 162 -13.22 -15.71 -0.37
N SER A 163 -12.53 -14.92 -1.20
CA SER A 163 -12.39 -15.20 -2.64
C SER A 163 -11.84 -16.60 -2.91
N ARG A 164 -10.85 -17.04 -2.13
CA ARG A 164 -10.22 -18.37 -2.28
C ARG A 164 -11.15 -19.53 -1.89
N THR A 165 -12.14 -19.30 -1.01
CA THR A 165 -13.18 -20.30 -0.74
C THR A 165 -14.16 -20.46 -1.90
N GLN A 166 -14.31 -19.42 -2.74
CA GLN A 166 -15.25 -19.39 -3.86
C GLN A 166 -14.61 -19.79 -5.19
N SER A 167 -13.28 -19.68 -5.30
CA SER A 167 -12.52 -20.09 -6.49
C SER A 167 -11.07 -20.37 -6.15
N ASN A 168 -10.46 -21.36 -6.83
CA ASN A 168 -9.05 -21.65 -6.67
C ASN A 168 -8.19 -20.54 -7.28
N ILE A 169 -7.77 -19.58 -6.47
CA ILE A 169 -6.87 -18.48 -6.84
C ILE A 169 -5.51 -18.81 -6.24
N SER A 170 -4.41 -18.64 -6.95
CA SER A 170 -3.06 -18.89 -6.42
C SER A 170 -2.25 -17.61 -6.32
N LEU A 171 -1.25 -17.57 -5.44
CA LEU A 171 -0.26 -16.48 -5.47
C LEU A 171 0.62 -16.58 -6.73
N LYS A 172 1.10 -15.46 -7.25
CA LYS A 172 1.93 -15.39 -8.47
C LYS A 172 3.20 -16.22 -8.34
N SER A 173 4.01 -16.01 -7.31
CA SER A 173 5.26 -16.74 -7.10
C SER A 173 5.04 -18.10 -6.44
N GLY A 174 3.96 -18.24 -5.68
CA GLY A 174 3.69 -19.41 -4.85
C GLY A 174 4.36 -19.38 -3.47
N ASN A 175 5.19 -18.37 -3.16
CA ASN A 175 6.03 -18.33 -1.93
C ASN A 175 5.67 -17.20 -0.95
N GLY A 176 4.62 -16.40 -1.19
CA GLY A 176 4.04 -15.45 -0.22
C GLY A 176 4.83 -14.17 0.05
N GLY A 177 6.13 -14.27 0.36
CA GLY A 177 6.94 -13.15 0.84
C GLY A 177 7.20 -12.05 -0.19
N GLY A 178 7.04 -12.35 -1.48
CA GLY A 178 7.07 -11.37 -2.56
C GLY A 178 5.70 -10.98 -3.08
N ASP A 179 4.66 -11.76 -2.81
CA ASP A 179 3.36 -11.58 -3.47
C ASP A 179 2.40 -10.69 -2.65
N CYS A 180 2.65 -10.49 -1.36
CA CYS A 180 1.74 -9.76 -0.46
C CYS A 180 2.44 -8.53 0.14
N THR A 181 2.29 -8.24 1.43
CA THR A 181 3.02 -7.09 2.03
C THR A 181 4.52 -7.22 1.84
N ARG A 182 5.15 -6.16 1.33
CA ARG A 182 6.61 -6.08 1.09
C ARG A 182 7.25 -5.08 2.05
N THR A 183 8.52 -5.28 2.38
CA THR A 183 9.34 -4.24 3.02
C THR A 183 9.86 -3.24 1.98
N PHE A 184 10.35 -2.09 2.45
CA PHE A 184 11.03 -1.11 1.60
C PHE A 184 12.22 -1.73 0.85
N GLU A 185 13.04 -2.55 1.53
CA GLU A 185 14.21 -3.22 0.93
C GLU A 185 13.81 -4.20 -0.17
N THR A 186 12.70 -4.92 0.03
CA THR A 186 12.17 -5.82 -1.01
C THR A 186 11.71 -5.03 -2.23
N ASN A 187 10.99 -3.92 -2.02
CA ASN A 187 10.59 -3.04 -3.11
C ASN A 187 11.81 -2.41 -3.82
N LEU A 188 12.83 -1.96 -3.09
CA LEU A 188 14.09 -1.44 -3.63
C LEU A 188 14.85 -2.51 -4.44
N ARG A 189 14.92 -3.75 -3.95
CA ARG A 189 15.53 -4.87 -4.66
C ARG A 189 14.80 -5.15 -5.98
N PHE A 190 13.47 -5.12 -5.98
CA PHE A 190 12.70 -5.27 -7.22
C PHE A 190 12.91 -4.09 -8.18
N TRP A 191 12.94 -2.86 -7.67
CA TRP A 191 13.28 -1.70 -8.48
C TRP A 191 14.62 -1.89 -9.20
N ARG A 192 15.68 -2.23 -8.44
CA ARG A 192 17.01 -2.49 -8.99
C ARG A 192 17.10 -3.65 -9.98
N LYS A 193 16.12 -4.57 -9.96
CA LYS A 193 16.05 -5.68 -10.92
C LYS A 193 15.59 -5.22 -12.30
N TYR A 194 14.69 -4.24 -12.38
CA TYR A 194 14.05 -3.82 -13.63
C TYR A 194 14.40 -2.39 -14.06
N ALA A 195 14.94 -1.59 -13.15
CA ALA A 195 15.20 -0.17 -13.33
C ALA A 195 16.46 0.26 -12.55
N ASN A 196 16.83 1.53 -12.68
CA ASN A 196 17.98 2.13 -12.02
C ASN A 196 17.70 3.59 -11.64
N ASN A 197 18.72 4.31 -11.15
CA ASN A 197 18.58 5.70 -10.73
C ASN A 197 18.25 6.64 -11.91
N ASN A 198 18.80 6.40 -13.10
CA ASN A 198 18.47 7.22 -14.27
C ASN A 198 16.98 7.06 -14.62
N THR A 199 16.46 5.83 -14.60
CA THR A 199 15.02 5.57 -14.77
C THR A 199 14.21 6.31 -13.71
N LEU A 200 14.66 6.31 -12.45
CA LEU A 200 13.95 7.02 -11.37
C LEU A 200 13.89 8.53 -11.62
N GLU A 201 14.98 9.14 -12.10
CA GLU A 201 14.98 10.56 -12.49
C GLU A 201 14.04 10.83 -13.67
N GLN A 202 13.99 9.96 -14.67
CA GLN A 202 13.04 10.09 -15.78
C GLN A 202 11.58 9.98 -15.30
N VAL A 203 11.29 9.08 -14.36
CA VAL A 203 9.96 8.98 -13.72
C VAL A 203 9.64 10.26 -12.96
N ARG A 204 10.58 10.80 -12.17
CA ARG A 204 10.39 12.07 -11.42
C ARG A 204 10.05 13.24 -12.33
N GLN A 205 10.60 13.23 -13.54
CA GLN A 205 10.34 14.22 -14.58
C GLN A 205 9.09 13.90 -15.43
N GLY A 206 8.39 12.79 -15.19
CA GLY A 206 7.23 12.35 -15.97
C GLY A 206 7.55 11.84 -17.38
N LYS A 207 8.81 11.53 -17.69
CA LYS A 207 9.28 11.13 -19.03
C LYS A 207 9.22 9.63 -19.30
N GLU A 208 9.28 8.80 -18.27
CA GLU A 208 9.24 7.34 -18.39
C GLU A 208 8.27 6.76 -17.35
N THR A 209 6.99 6.68 -17.68
CA THR A 209 5.95 6.19 -16.76
C THR A 209 5.58 4.73 -17.02
N ARG A 210 5.99 4.13 -18.14
CA ARG A 210 5.63 2.74 -18.48
C ARG A 210 6.29 1.74 -17.54
N ILE A 211 7.49 2.06 -17.04
CA ILE A 211 8.16 1.27 -16.01
C ILE A 211 7.30 1.07 -14.74
N LEU A 212 6.38 1.99 -14.44
CA LEU A 212 5.53 1.92 -13.25
C LEU A 212 4.50 0.79 -13.30
N SER A 213 4.21 0.25 -14.50
CA SER A 213 3.42 -0.96 -14.70
C SER A 213 4.22 -2.26 -14.53
N VAL A 214 5.55 -2.16 -14.38
CA VAL A 214 6.45 -3.30 -14.21
C VAL A 214 6.97 -3.36 -12.77
N VAL A 215 7.36 -2.20 -12.22
CA VAL A 215 7.86 -2.10 -10.86
C VAL A 215 7.62 -0.70 -10.28
N ALA A 216 7.17 -0.65 -9.03
CA ALA A 216 7.02 0.59 -8.30
C ALA A 216 8.38 1.12 -7.81
N PRO A 217 8.64 2.44 -7.89
CA PRO A 217 9.76 3.08 -7.22
C PRO A 217 9.85 2.71 -5.74
N PRO A 218 11.05 2.73 -5.14
CA PRO A 218 11.21 2.43 -3.72
C PRO A 218 10.33 3.36 -2.87
N GLY A 219 9.49 2.78 -2.02
CA GLY A 219 8.64 3.54 -1.10
C GLY A 219 7.24 3.87 -1.60
N THR A 220 6.85 3.43 -2.81
CA THR A 220 5.60 3.89 -3.46
C THR A 220 4.61 2.76 -3.78
N SER A 221 4.96 1.51 -3.47
CA SER A 221 4.16 0.34 -3.86
C SER A 221 2.96 0.12 -2.94
N GLN A 222 1.80 -0.23 -3.51
CA GLN A 222 0.62 -0.68 -2.75
C GLN A 222 0.89 -1.94 -1.90
N HIS A 223 1.92 -2.73 -2.23
CA HIS A 223 2.39 -3.83 -1.40
C HIS A 223 3.00 -3.35 -0.08
N LEU A 224 3.60 -2.16 -0.02
CA LEU A 224 4.08 -1.60 1.26
C LEU A 224 2.90 -1.31 2.19
N TRP A 225 1.72 -1.08 1.62
CA TRP A 225 0.51 -0.73 2.35
C TRP A 225 -0.30 -1.96 2.80
N GLY A 226 0.11 -3.17 2.43
CA GLY A 226 -0.63 -4.39 2.71
C GLY A 226 -2.02 -4.43 2.09
N LEU A 227 -2.18 -3.71 0.97
CA LEU A 227 -3.43 -3.59 0.21
C LEU A 227 -3.29 -4.13 -1.22
N ALA A 228 -2.16 -4.75 -1.55
CA ALA A 228 -1.94 -5.39 -2.85
C ALA A 228 -1.49 -6.84 -2.71
N ALA A 229 -1.91 -7.66 -3.67
CA ALA A 229 -1.52 -9.05 -3.80
C ALA A 229 -1.21 -9.40 -5.27
N ASP A 230 -0.11 -10.11 -5.50
CA ASP A 230 0.23 -10.67 -6.80
C ASP A 230 -0.39 -12.07 -6.92
N LEU A 231 -1.34 -12.23 -7.85
CA LEU A 231 -2.17 -13.43 -8.00
C LEU A 231 -2.05 -14.02 -9.40
N ARG A 232 -2.22 -15.34 -9.51
CA ARG A 232 -2.49 -16.04 -10.77
C ARG A 232 -3.99 -16.13 -10.98
N VAL A 233 -4.49 -15.30 -11.89
CA VAL A 233 -5.89 -15.30 -12.33
C VAL A 233 -5.92 -15.65 -13.80
N SER A 234 -6.56 -16.76 -14.13
CA SER A 234 -6.56 -17.37 -15.47
C SER A 234 -7.93 -17.40 -16.14
N ASN A 235 -9.01 -17.07 -15.42
CA ASN A 235 -10.36 -17.08 -15.99
C ASN A 235 -11.26 -15.96 -15.43
N SER A 236 -12.38 -15.72 -16.12
CA SER A 236 -13.36 -14.70 -15.77
C SER A 236 -14.06 -14.98 -14.43
N LYS A 237 -14.25 -16.25 -14.05
CA LYS A 237 -14.89 -16.61 -12.77
C LYS A 237 -14.05 -16.19 -11.56
N GLN A 238 -12.75 -16.45 -11.59
CA GLN A 238 -11.82 -16.01 -10.54
C GLN A 238 -11.81 -14.48 -10.42
N ARG A 239 -11.80 -13.76 -11.56
CA ARG A 239 -11.87 -12.31 -11.61
C ARG A 239 -13.17 -11.78 -11.01
N GLN A 240 -14.32 -12.34 -11.42
CA GLN A 240 -15.62 -11.99 -10.87
C GLN A 240 -15.64 -12.17 -9.34
N VAL A 241 -15.12 -13.29 -8.86
CA VAL A 241 -15.02 -13.58 -7.42
C VAL A 241 -14.12 -12.56 -6.69
N LEU A 242 -13.01 -12.14 -7.28
CA LEU A 242 -12.15 -11.11 -6.71
C LEU A 242 -12.87 -9.75 -6.66
N ASN A 243 -13.48 -9.31 -7.77
CA ASN A 243 -14.24 -8.06 -7.84
C ASN A 243 -15.39 -8.04 -6.81
N GLN A 244 -16.14 -9.14 -6.68
CA GLN A 244 -17.21 -9.29 -5.68
C GLN A 244 -16.73 -9.16 -4.23
N ASN A 245 -15.45 -9.41 -3.98
CA ASN A 245 -14.83 -9.25 -2.67
C ASN A 245 -13.91 -8.02 -2.61
N GLY A 246 -14.10 -7.04 -3.50
CA GLY A 246 -13.45 -5.74 -3.43
C GLY A 246 -11.99 -5.70 -3.91
N TRP A 247 -11.54 -6.74 -4.63
CA TRP A 247 -10.22 -6.80 -5.26
C TRP A 247 -10.30 -6.45 -6.74
N PHE A 248 -9.48 -5.50 -7.18
CA PHE A 248 -9.50 -5.00 -8.56
C PHE A 248 -8.08 -4.82 -9.10
N GLN A 249 -7.92 -4.89 -10.42
CA GLN A 249 -6.68 -4.48 -11.07
C GLN A 249 -6.74 -2.97 -11.31
N THR A 250 -5.82 -2.23 -10.69
CA THR A 250 -5.81 -0.75 -10.73
C THR A 250 -4.53 -0.16 -11.32
N VAL A 251 -3.55 -1.00 -11.63
CA VAL A 251 -2.27 -0.64 -12.24
C VAL A 251 -2.28 -1.21 -13.67
N GLU A 252 -2.56 -0.36 -14.67
CA GLU A 252 -2.65 -0.79 -16.07
C GLU A 252 -1.39 -1.55 -16.51
N GLY A 253 -1.56 -2.72 -17.14
CA GLY A 253 -0.46 -3.53 -17.65
C GLY A 253 0.22 -4.45 -16.63
N ASP A 254 0.00 -4.25 -15.32
CA ASP A 254 0.49 -5.16 -14.28
C ASP A 254 -0.52 -6.30 -14.06
N VAL A 255 -0.52 -7.27 -14.98
CA VAL A 255 -1.48 -8.39 -15.04
C VAL A 255 -1.63 -9.17 -13.72
N PRO A 256 -0.56 -9.52 -12.98
CA PRO A 256 -0.73 -10.26 -11.74
C PRO A 256 -1.11 -9.39 -10.54
N HIS A 257 -1.03 -8.07 -10.63
CA HIS A 257 -1.20 -7.17 -9.49
C HIS A 257 -2.68 -6.86 -9.22
N TRP A 258 -3.13 -7.14 -8.01
CA TRP A 258 -4.48 -6.86 -7.52
C TRP A 258 -4.43 -5.95 -6.31
N THR A 259 -5.38 -5.02 -6.23
CA THR A 259 -5.50 -4.01 -5.19
C THR A 259 -6.83 -4.18 -4.46
N TYR A 260 -6.80 -4.22 -3.13
CA TYR A 260 -8.00 -4.25 -2.31
C TYR A 260 -8.54 -2.84 -2.09
N LEU A 261 -9.70 -2.56 -2.69
CA LEU A 261 -10.41 -1.30 -2.58
C LEU A 261 -11.54 -1.35 -1.54
N GLY A 262 -12.04 -2.54 -1.22
CA GLY A 262 -13.08 -2.74 -0.20
C GLY A 262 -14.42 -2.11 -0.55
N VAL A 263 -14.68 -1.87 -1.84
CA VAL A 263 -15.95 -1.36 -2.38
C VAL A 263 -16.46 -2.29 -3.48
N SER A 264 -17.75 -2.21 -3.81
CA SER A 264 -18.32 -2.91 -4.96
C SER A 264 -17.90 -2.25 -6.28
N GLU A 265 -17.97 -3.02 -7.36
CA GLU A 265 -17.69 -2.55 -8.72
C GLU A 265 -18.60 -1.38 -9.13
N GLU A 266 -19.89 -1.45 -8.79
CA GLU A 266 -20.87 -0.38 -9.02
C GLU A 266 -20.44 0.97 -8.42
N ASN A 267 -19.81 0.94 -7.24
CA ASN A 267 -19.36 2.14 -6.56
C ASN A 267 -18.11 2.76 -7.21
N LEU A 268 -17.33 2.02 -8.01
CA LEU A 268 -16.10 2.55 -8.60
C LEU A 268 -16.37 3.69 -9.58
N ASN A 269 -17.36 3.54 -10.46
CA ASN A 269 -17.81 4.61 -11.37
C ASN A 269 -18.30 5.85 -10.60
N GLN A 270 -19.03 5.61 -9.50
CA GLN A 270 -19.52 6.67 -8.62
C GLN A 270 -18.37 7.46 -7.97
N LEU A 271 -17.26 6.78 -7.67
CA LEU A 271 -16.03 7.35 -7.13
C LEU A 271 -15.10 7.94 -8.20
N GLY A 272 -15.54 7.99 -9.46
CA GLY A 272 -14.82 8.60 -10.57
C GLY A 272 -13.87 7.66 -11.32
N PHE A 273 -13.79 6.38 -10.97
CA PHE A 273 -12.95 5.44 -11.71
C PHE A 273 -13.50 5.22 -13.12
N ARG A 274 -12.60 4.89 -14.04
CA ARG A 274 -12.95 4.39 -15.38
C ARG A 274 -12.46 2.97 -15.55
N GLU A 275 -13.31 2.13 -16.12
CA GLU A 275 -12.89 0.84 -16.63
C GLU A 275 -12.16 1.02 -17.97
N LYS A 276 -11.01 0.37 -18.12
CA LYS A 276 -10.28 0.25 -19.37
C LYS A 276 -9.95 -1.21 -19.64
N ILE A 277 -10.34 -1.72 -20.80
CA ILE A 277 -10.02 -3.10 -21.22
C ILE A 277 -8.69 -3.11 -21.97
N VAL A 278 -7.72 -3.89 -21.49
CA VAL A 278 -6.43 -4.12 -22.16
C VAL A 278 -6.21 -5.63 -22.25
N GLY A 279 -6.16 -6.18 -23.46
CA GLY A 279 -5.95 -7.63 -23.67
C GLY A 279 -6.97 -8.51 -22.95
N ASN A 280 -8.26 -8.12 -22.97
CA ASN A 280 -9.38 -8.75 -22.26
C ASN A 280 -9.31 -8.69 -20.73
N ILE A 281 -8.43 -7.87 -20.17
CA ILE A 281 -8.34 -7.61 -18.73
C ILE A 281 -8.94 -6.22 -18.45
N PRO A 282 -9.98 -6.14 -17.60
CA PRO A 282 -10.48 -4.87 -17.13
C PRO A 282 -9.56 -4.29 -16.05
N TYR A 283 -9.17 -3.03 -16.23
CA TYR A 283 -8.44 -2.22 -15.27
C TYR A 283 -9.32 -1.06 -14.80
N TRP A 284 -9.38 -0.83 -13.49
CA TRP A 284 -10.11 0.26 -12.86
C TRP A 284 -9.13 1.39 -12.54
N LEU A 285 -9.10 2.40 -13.42
CA LEU A 285 -8.15 3.50 -13.37
C LEU A 285 -8.75 4.72 -12.70
N ILE A 286 -7.94 5.43 -11.92
CA ILE A 286 -8.37 6.69 -11.32
C ILE A 286 -8.36 7.83 -12.36
N PRO A 287 -9.23 8.84 -12.23
CA PRO A 287 -9.42 9.90 -13.22
C PRO A 287 -8.42 11.06 -13.04
N LEU A 288 -7.14 10.73 -12.86
CA LEU A 288 -6.04 11.71 -12.76
C LEU A 288 -5.19 11.69 -14.01
#